data_AF-A0A0S7ZB71-F1
#
_entry.id   AF-A0A0S7ZB71-F1
#
_cell.length_a   1.000
_cell.length_b   1.000
_cell.length_c   1.000
_cell.angle_alpha   90.00
_cell.angle_beta   90.00
_cell.angle_gamma   90.00
#
_symmetry.space_group_name_H-M   'P 1'
#
loop_
_entity.id
_entity.type
_entity.pdbx_description
1 polymer ?
#
loop_
_entity_poly.entity_id
_entity_poly.type
_entity_poly.pdbx_seq_one_letter_code
_entity_poly.pdbx_strand_id
1 'polypeptide(L)'
;MADLRGRKIAIPPTGSGQFEAFWFLMEHYGLDATAVDALPMSSEAGNWAMFSNAVDAVFRLRAPGNASVRELVSSTPSELVPIVQAGAMRLRAPSLEAGSIPRGAYGGTPPLPEADLPTATVPRLLLVHADVEPTVANAVTRVLFERRRELVARTPLAGFVSAPERSAGTLIPIHEGAARYYDRDEPSFFQENAEPIALALSVLVLLGSGVLRLVSQRRRRRVDRYNNQVLMLYAEARRASEPAELALQRDRLMNILGQVVDDAEEGRVTDEGFHVFSVTWRAVSEALHERSAELGSRVVGASDD
;
A
#
# COMPACT_ATOMS: atom_id res chain seq x y z
N MET A 1 -13.61 -25.49 -39.08
CA MET A 1 -12.16 -25.22 -39.34
C MET A 1 -11.57 -26.15 -40.38
N ALA A 2 -11.72 -27.47 -40.26
CA ALA A 2 -11.24 -28.40 -41.29
C ALA A 2 -11.81 -28.10 -42.69
N ASP A 3 -13.02 -27.57 -42.77
CA ASP A 3 -13.73 -27.21 -44.01
C ASP A 3 -13.13 -26.04 -44.78
N LEU A 4 -12.17 -25.31 -44.16
CA LEU A 4 -11.45 -24.22 -44.80
C LEU A 4 -10.35 -24.72 -45.75
N ARG A 5 -9.98 -26.01 -45.72
CA ARG A 5 -8.95 -26.56 -46.61
C ARG A 5 -9.32 -26.35 -48.08
N GLY A 6 -8.40 -25.79 -48.84
CA GLY A 6 -8.54 -25.47 -50.27
C GLY A 6 -9.48 -24.29 -50.57
N ARG A 7 -9.98 -23.59 -49.55
CA ARG A 7 -10.87 -22.43 -49.72
C ARG A 7 -10.09 -21.14 -49.92
N LYS A 8 -10.69 -20.21 -50.65
CA LYS A 8 -10.23 -18.84 -50.82
C LYS A 8 -10.69 -18.00 -49.65
N ILE A 9 -9.76 -17.41 -48.91
CA ILE A 9 -10.07 -16.69 -47.67
C ILE A 9 -9.55 -15.26 -47.79
N ALA A 10 -10.44 -14.27 -47.71
CA ALA A 10 -10.03 -12.88 -47.58
C ALA A 10 -9.49 -12.65 -46.16
N ILE A 11 -8.21 -12.33 -46.07
CA ILE A 11 -7.53 -12.06 -44.80
C ILE A 11 -7.06 -10.61 -44.72
N PRO A 12 -6.83 -10.08 -43.51
CA PRO A 12 -6.30 -8.73 -43.32
C PRO A 12 -4.96 -8.51 -44.02
N PRO A 13 -4.56 -7.24 -44.29
CA PRO A 13 -3.31 -6.96 -44.98
C PRO A 13 -2.08 -7.49 -44.23
N THR A 14 -1.06 -7.89 -44.99
CA THR A 14 0.23 -8.35 -44.49
C THR A 14 0.85 -7.32 -43.54
N GLY A 15 1.46 -7.80 -42.44
CA GLY A 15 2.07 -6.95 -41.42
C GLY A 15 1.08 -6.35 -40.40
N SER A 16 -0.22 -6.63 -40.52
CA SER A 16 -1.19 -6.28 -39.49
C SER A 16 -1.26 -7.33 -38.38
N GLY A 17 -1.54 -6.93 -37.13
CA GLY A 17 -1.71 -7.89 -36.03
C GLY A 17 -2.85 -8.90 -36.26
N GLN A 18 -3.83 -8.58 -37.13
CA GLN A 18 -4.89 -9.52 -37.48
C GLN A 18 -4.43 -10.57 -38.50
N PHE A 19 -3.47 -10.22 -39.37
CA PHE A 19 -2.84 -11.18 -40.28
C PHE A 19 -2.07 -12.24 -39.49
N GLU A 20 -1.29 -11.82 -38.48
CA GLU A 20 -0.60 -12.73 -37.58
C GLU A 20 -1.58 -13.60 -36.78
N ALA A 21 -2.66 -13.01 -36.27
CA ALA A 21 -3.70 -13.75 -35.56
C ALA A 21 -4.38 -14.83 -36.42
N PHE A 22 -4.58 -14.56 -37.72
CA PHE A 22 -5.10 -15.55 -38.66
C PHE A 22 -4.14 -16.75 -38.78
N TRP A 23 -2.86 -16.51 -39.04
CA TRP A 23 -1.91 -17.62 -39.21
C TRP A 23 -1.66 -18.39 -37.93
N PHE A 24 -1.64 -17.72 -36.78
CA PHE A 24 -1.59 -18.38 -35.48
C PHE A 24 -2.79 -19.33 -35.28
N LEU A 25 -4.00 -18.90 -35.64
CA LEU A 25 -5.21 -19.72 -35.60
C LEU A 25 -5.10 -20.91 -36.57
N MET A 26 -4.67 -20.69 -37.80
CA MET A 26 -4.53 -21.74 -38.81
C MET A 26 -3.52 -22.80 -38.40
N GLU A 27 -2.36 -22.38 -37.86
CA GLU A 27 -1.33 -23.26 -37.34
C GLU A 27 -1.87 -24.14 -36.19
N HIS A 28 -2.66 -23.56 -35.28
CA HIS A 28 -3.28 -24.32 -34.18
C HIS A 28 -4.15 -25.48 -34.67
N TYR A 29 -4.85 -25.30 -35.80
CA TYR A 29 -5.69 -26.31 -36.43
C TYR A 29 -4.95 -27.19 -37.46
N GLY A 30 -3.62 -27.07 -37.58
CA GLY A 30 -2.82 -27.85 -38.52
C GLY A 30 -3.10 -27.50 -39.98
N LEU A 31 -3.37 -26.23 -40.26
CA LEU A 31 -3.56 -25.66 -41.59
C LEU A 31 -2.38 -24.73 -41.87
N ASP A 32 -1.49 -25.15 -42.76
CA ASP A 32 -0.37 -24.32 -43.21
C ASP A 32 -0.78 -23.42 -44.40
N ALA A 33 0.17 -22.64 -44.91
CA ALA A 33 -0.06 -21.72 -46.02
C ALA A 33 -0.43 -22.42 -47.35
N THR A 34 -0.16 -23.72 -47.48
CA THR A 34 -0.57 -24.51 -48.66
C THR A 34 -1.97 -25.10 -48.51
N ALA A 35 -2.47 -25.17 -47.27
CA ALA A 35 -3.77 -25.71 -46.97
C ALA A 35 -4.93 -24.78 -47.37
N VAL A 36 -4.69 -23.47 -47.57
CA VAL A 36 -5.71 -22.48 -47.93
C VAL A 36 -5.18 -21.46 -48.94
N ASP A 37 -6.07 -20.90 -49.77
CA ASP A 37 -5.75 -19.77 -50.63
C ASP A 37 -6.07 -18.46 -49.89
N ALA A 38 -5.13 -18.02 -49.05
CA ALA A 38 -5.29 -16.84 -48.22
C ALA A 38 -4.91 -15.57 -49.00
N LEU A 39 -5.86 -14.65 -49.17
CA LEU A 39 -5.76 -13.46 -50.00
C LEU A 39 -5.74 -12.20 -49.10
N PRO A 40 -4.57 -11.56 -48.89
CA PRO A 40 -4.45 -10.35 -48.07
C PRO A 40 -5.08 -9.15 -48.78
N MET A 41 -6.02 -8.48 -48.11
CA MET A 41 -6.71 -7.31 -48.67
C MET A 41 -7.33 -6.42 -47.59
N SER A 42 -7.78 -5.22 -47.98
CA SER A 42 -8.50 -4.32 -47.06
C SER A 42 -9.84 -4.93 -46.62
N SER A 43 -10.43 -4.38 -45.55
CA SER A 43 -11.75 -4.84 -45.10
C SER A 43 -12.83 -4.61 -46.17
N GLU A 44 -12.80 -3.46 -46.87
CA GLU A 44 -13.73 -3.17 -47.96
C GLU A 44 -13.54 -4.12 -49.14
N ALA A 45 -12.29 -4.35 -49.56
CA ALA A 45 -11.98 -5.27 -50.65
C ALA A 45 -12.40 -6.70 -50.31
N GLY A 46 -12.19 -7.15 -49.06
CA GLY A 46 -12.64 -8.46 -48.60
C GLY A 46 -14.16 -8.60 -48.56
N ASN A 47 -14.88 -7.55 -48.18
CA ASN A 47 -16.34 -7.55 -48.24
C ASN A 47 -16.80 -7.63 -49.70
N TRP A 48 -16.21 -6.84 -50.60
CA TRP A 48 -16.51 -6.91 -52.04
C TRP A 48 -16.19 -8.27 -52.66
N ALA A 49 -15.06 -8.87 -52.29
CA ALA A 49 -14.68 -10.20 -52.74
C ALA A 49 -15.70 -11.26 -52.28
N MET A 50 -16.22 -11.13 -51.05
CA MET A 50 -17.29 -12.01 -50.56
C MET A 50 -18.60 -11.76 -51.32
N PHE A 51 -18.99 -10.50 -51.54
CA PHE A 51 -20.20 -10.15 -52.31
C PHE A 51 -20.18 -10.68 -53.74
N SER A 52 -18.99 -10.69 -54.36
CA SER A 52 -18.79 -11.16 -55.73
C SER A 52 -18.52 -12.67 -55.85
N ASN A 53 -18.60 -13.42 -54.74
CA ASN A 53 -18.21 -14.84 -54.66
C ASN A 53 -16.77 -15.11 -55.13
N ALA A 54 -15.87 -14.13 -55.02
CA ALA A 54 -14.46 -14.28 -55.34
C ALA A 54 -13.67 -14.98 -54.23
N VAL A 55 -14.20 -14.98 -53.01
CA VAL A 55 -13.70 -15.73 -51.85
C VAL A 55 -14.81 -16.56 -51.22
N ASP A 56 -14.43 -17.66 -50.57
CA ASP A 56 -15.33 -18.55 -49.84
C ASP A 56 -15.54 -18.11 -48.38
N ALA A 57 -14.56 -17.41 -47.79
CA ALA A 57 -14.60 -17.01 -46.39
C ALA A 57 -13.85 -15.68 -46.14
N VAL A 58 -14.15 -15.07 -44.99
CA VAL A 58 -13.55 -13.81 -44.57
C VAL A 58 -13.13 -13.90 -43.11
N PHE A 59 -11.85 -13.61 -42.83
CA PHE A 59 -11.37 -13.52 -41.44
C PHE A 59 -11.48 -12.09 -40.92
N ARG A 60 -11.99 -11.93 -39.69
CA ARG A 60 -12.16 -10.63 -39.01
C ARG A 60 -11.84 -10.75 -37.53
N LEU A 61 -11.06 -9.81 -37.01
CA LEU A 61 -10.89 -9.56 -35.58
C LEU A 61 -11.55 -8.22 -35.23
N ARG A 62 -12.77 -8.26 -34.68
CA ARG A 62 -13.60 -7.08 -34.37
C ARG A 62 -14.40 -7.30 -33.10
N ALA A 63 -14.85 -6.21 -32.48
CA ALA A 63 -15.84 -6.29 -31.42
C ALA A 63 -17.17 -6.85 -31.96
N PRO A 64 -17.93 -7.62 -31.14
CA PRO A 64 -19.29 -8.01 -31.46
C PRO A 64 -20.17 -6.81 -31.82
N GLY A 65 -21.10 -6.99 -32.77
CA GLY A 65 -21.99 -5.91 -33.23
C GLY A 65 -21.36 -4.88 -34.16
N ASN A 66 -20.13 -5.10 -34.62
CA ASN A 66 -19.49 -4.24 -35.62
C ASN A 66 -20.38 -4.08 -36.87
N ALA A 67 -20.58 -2.82 -37.29
CA ALA A 67 -21.49 -2.48 -38.39
C ALA A 67 -21.09 -3.11 -39.74
N SER A 68 -19.79 -3.17 -40.05
CA SER A 68 -19.31 -3.75 -41.32
C SER A 68 -19.49 -5.26 -41.35
N VAL A 69 -19.28 -5.95 -40.22
CA VAL A 69 -19.58 -7.39 -40.11
C VAL A 69 -21.08 -7.62 -40.25
N ARG A 70 -21.91 -6.82 -39.58
CA ARG A 70 -23.37 -6.88 -39.68
C ARG A 70 -23.85 -6.71 -41.13
N GLU A 71 -23.35 -5.70 -41.83
CA GLU A 71 -23.67 -5.45 -43.23
C GLU A 71 -23.30 -6.66 -44.10
N LEU A 72 -22.06 -7.16 -43.97
CA LEU A 72 -21.58 -8.32 -44.73
C LEU A 72 -22.47 -9.54 -44.55
N VAL A 73 -22.76 -9.95 -43.31
CA VAL A 73 -23.59 -11.14 -43.04
C VAL A 73 -25.07 -10.94 -43.37
N SER A 74 -25.54 -9.69 -43.44
CA SER A 74 -26.91 -9.37 -43.85
C SER A 74 -27.09 -9.36 -45.37
N SER A 75 -26.03 -9.00 -46.10
CA SER A 75 -26.06 -8.83 -47.55
C SER A 75 -25.60 -10.07 -48.30
N THR A 76 -24.83 -10.96 -47.67
CA THR A 76 -24.43 -12.25 -48.22
C THR A 76 -24.85 -13.36 -47.26
N PRO A 77 -25.61 -14.39 -47.71
CA PRO A 77 -25.88 -15.57 -46.91
C PRO A 77 -24.56 -16.19 -46.43
N SER A 78 -24.25 -16.02 -45.15
CA SER A 78 -22.96 -16.36 -44.55
C SER A 78 -23.17 -17.01 -43.19
N GLU A 79 -22.30 -17.96 -42.85
CA GLU A 79 -22.26 -18.57 -41.52
C GLU A 79 -21.07 -18.03 -40.72
N LEU A 80 -21.29 -17.82 -39.41
CA LEU A 80 -20.21 -17.48 -38.49
C LEU A 80 -19.57 -18.78 -37.98
N VAL A 81 -18.28 -18.96 -38.25
CA VAL A 81 -17.54 -20.16 -37.85
C VAL A 81 -17.04 -20.02 -36.40
N PRO A 82 -17.40 -20.91 -35.46
CA PRO A 82 -16.94 -20.86 -34.09
C PRO A 82 -15.44 -21.19 -33.95
N ILE A 83 -14.79 -20.61 -32.93
CA ILE A 83 -13.42 -20.93 -32.52
C ILE A 83 -13.46 -21.46 -31.08
N VAL A 84 -13.57 -22.78 -30.94
CA VAL A 84 -13.85 -23.44 -29.64
C VAL A 84 -12.61 -23.70 -28.80
N GLN A 85 -11.40 -23.66 -29.39
CA GLN A 85 -10.14 -24.03 -28.72
C GLN A 85 -9.34 -22.82 -28.19
N ALA A 86 -10.01 -21.69 -27.93
CA ALA A 86 -9.38 -20.47 -27.44
C ALA A 86 -8.58 -20.69 -26.13
N GLY A 87 -9.10 -21.50 -25.20
CA GLY A 87 -8.39 -21.84 -23.97
C GLY A 87 -7.08 -22.60 -24.20
N ALA A 88 -7.02 -23.47 -25.21
CA ALA A 88 -5.79 -24.18 -25.58
C ALA A 88 -4.80 -23.24 -26.30
N MET A 89 -5.30 -22.38 -27.18
CA MET A 89 -4.50 -21.35 -27.84
C MET A 89 -3.83 -20.39 -26.86
N ARG A 90 -4.51 -20.05 -25.75
CA ARG A 90 -3.96 -19.20 -24.68
C ARG A 90 -2.66 -19.74 -24.08
N LEU A 91 -2.45 -21.06 -24.08
CA LEU A 91 -1.21 -21.67 -23.57
C LEU A 91 0.02 -21.27 -24.40
N ARG A 92 -0.16 -21.00 -25.70
CA ARG A 92 0.91 -20.54 -26.60
C ARG A 92 0.95 -19.02 -26.73
N ALA A 93 -0.19 -18.35 -26.60
CA ALA A 93 -0.32 -16.90 -26.66
C ALA A 93 -1.16 -16.39 -25.48
N PRO A 94 -0.52 -16.03 -24.35
CA PRO A 94 -1.21 -15.64 -23.11
C PRO A 94 -2.17 -14.44 -23.24
N SER A 95 -1.99 -13.61 -24.27
CA SER A 95 -2.87 -12.49 -24.58
C SER A 95 -4.22 -12.89 -25.19
N LEU A 96 -4.40 -14.15 -25.58
CA LEU A 96 -5.68 -14.67 -26.05
C LEU A 96 -6.57 -15.07 -24.87
N GLU A 97 -7.85 -14.76 -25.01
CA GLU A 97 -8.88 -15.15 -24.07
C GLU A 97 -9.96 -15.97 -24.77
N ALA A 98 -10.64 -16.82 -24.00
CA ALA A 98 -11.87 -17.44 -24.47
C ALA A 98 -13.00 -16.42 -24.32
N GLY A 99 -13.76 -16.22 -25.39
CA GLY A 99 -14.91 -15.33 -25.40
C GLY A 99 -16.07 -15.92 -26.19
N SER A 100 -17.11 -15.12 -26.36
CA SER A 100 -18.28 -15.50 -27.16
C SER A 100 -18.81 -14.29 -27.96
N ILE A 101 -19.36 -14.58 -29.13
CA ILE A 101 -20.20 -13.65 -29.88
C ILE A 101 -21.64 -13.89 -29.38
N PRO A 102 -22.28 -12.92 -28.72
CA PRO A 102 -23.62 -13.11 -28.20
C PRO A 102 -24.65 -13.41 -29.30
N ARG A 103 -25.66 -14.20 -28.97
CA ARG A 103 -26.85 -14.42 -29.81
C ARG A 103 -27.41 -13.08 -30.29
N GLY A 104 -27.65 -12.99 -31.59
CA GLY A 104 -28.24 -11.79 -32.19
C GLY A 104 -27.33 -10.58 -32.30
N ALA A 105 -26.02 -10.71 -32.08
CA ALA A 105 -25.06 -9.60 -32.21
C ALA A 105 -25.10 -8.90 -33.59
N TYR A 106 -25.52 -9.60 -34.64
CA TYR A 106 -25.55 -9.09 -36.02
C TYR A 106 -26.96 -9.10 -36.64
N GLY A 107 -28.00 -9.43 -35.89
CA GLY A 107 -29.39 -9.43 -36.36
C GLY A 107 -30.35 -9.85 -35.25
N GLY A 108 -31.50 -9.20 -35.13
CA GLY A 108 -32.46 -9.44 -34.04
C GLY A 108 -33.52 -10.49 -34.36
N THR A 109 -34.04 -10.51 -35.59
CA THR A 109 -35.13 -11.40 -36.01
C THR A 109 -34.99 -11.77 -37.50
N PRO A 110 -34.54 -13.00 -37.84
CA PRO A 110 -34.04 -14.01 -36.91
C PRO A 110 -32.71 -13.58 -36.24
N PRO A 111 -32.41 -14.09 -35.04
CA PRO A 111 -31.17 -13.77 -34.34
C PRO A 111 -29.95 -14.32 -35.10
N LEU A 112 -28.93 -13.50 -35.31
CA LEU A 112 -27.65 -13.91 -35.90
C LEU A 112 -26.47 -13.51 -35.01
N PRO A 113 -25.66 -14.46 -34.48
CA PRO A 113 -25.87 -15.92 -34.51
C PRO A 113 -27.13 -16.35 -33.74
N GLU A 114 -27.62 -17.57 -33.98
CA GLU A 114 -28.82 -18.13 -33.34
C GLU A 114 -28.63 -18.46 -31.85
N ALA A 115 -27.39 -18.69 -31.44
CA ALA A 115 -26.96 -18.94 -30.07
C ALA A 115 -25.62 -18.22 -29.82
N ASP A 116 -25.20 -18.13 -28.55
CA ASP A 116 -23.88 -17.61 -28.22
C ASP A 116 -22.80 -18.48 -28.88
N LEU A 117 -21.96 -17.85 -29.70
CA LEU A 117 -20.97 -18.54 -30.51
C LEU A 117 -19.59 -18.43 -29.86
N PRO A 118 -18.95 -19.54 -29.43
CA PRO A 118 -17.64 -19.50 -28.81
C PRO A 118 -16.58 -19.00 -29.80
N THR A 119 -15.68 -18.13 -29.33
CA THR A 119 -14.59 -17.57 -30.13
C THR A 119 -13.36 -17.23 -29.29
N ALA A 120 -12.29 -16.81 -29.95
CA ALA A 120 -11.11 -16.24 -29.29
C ALA A 120 -11.17 -14.71 -29.28
N THR A 121 -10.77 -14.10 -28.18
CA THR A 121 -10.72 -12.65 -27.99
C THR A 121 -9.31 -12.19 -27.65
N VAL A 122 -9.00 -10.93 -27.96
CA VAL A 122 -7.77 -10.26 -27.53
C VAL A 122 -8.09 -8.89 -26.94
N PRO A 123 -7.35 -8.43 -25.92
CA PRO A 123 -7.49 -7.07 -25.42
C PRO A 123 -6.99 -6.07 -26.47
N ARG A 124 -7.69 -4.93 -26.59
CA ARG A 124 -7.25 -3.80 -27.41
C ARG A 124 -6.66 -2.73 -26.51
N LEU A 125 -5.35 -2.53 -26.60
CA LEU A 125 -4.63 -1.56 -25.78
C LEU A 125 -4.47 -0.22 -26.51
N LEU A 126 -4.61 0.89 -25.76
CA LEU A 126 -4.16 2.20 -26.20
C LEU A 126 -2.75 2.42 -25.68
N LEU A 127 -1.78 2.47 -26.60
CA LEU A 127 -0.36 2.60 -26.28
C LEU A 127 0.11 4.03 -26.52
N VAL A 128 1.11 4.43 -25.76
CA VAL A 128 1.80 5.71 -25.88
C VAL A 128 3.30 5.48 -25.73
N HIS A 129 4.12 6.34 -26.32
CA HIS A 129 5.56 6.30 -26.10
C HIS A 129 5.90 6.61 -24.64
N ALA A 130 6.96 6.02 -24.11
CA ALA A 130 7.39 6.24 -22.72
C ALA A 130 7.75 7.70 -22.41
N ASP A 131 8.17 8.45 -23.43
CA ASP A 131 8.60 9.85 -23.30
C ASP A 131 7.45 10.87 -23.33
N VAL A 132 6.19 10.42 -23.45
CA VAL A 132 5.06 11.36 -23.40
C VAL A 132 4.97 11.95 -22.00
N GLU A 133 4.74 13.26 -21.93
CA GLU A 133 4.68 13.94 -20.63
C GLU A 133 3.56 13.33 -19.76
N PRO A 134 3.81 13.03 -18.47
CA PRO A 134 2.80 12.46 -17.58
C PRO A 134 1.50 13.27 -17.51
N THR A 135 1.57 14.59 -17.64
CA THR A 135 0.39 15.48 -17.64
C THR A 135 -0.51 15.23 -18.87
N VAL A 136 0.09 15.00 -20.05
CA VAL A 136 -0.64 14.72 -21.29
C VAL A 136 -1.30 13.34 -21.21
N ALA A 137 -0.54 12.31 -20.82
CA ALA A 137 -1.08 10.97 -20.66
C ALA A 137 -2.22 10.93 -19.62
N ASN A 138 -2.07 11.68 -18.52
CA ASN A 138 -3.13 11.84 -17.51
C ASN A 138 -4.37 12.52 -18.10
N ALA A 139 -4.20 13.63 -18.83
CA ALA A 139 -5.30 14.36 -19.42
C ALA A 139 -6.09 13.50 -20.43
N VAL A 140 -5.41 12.75 -21.28
CA VAL A 140 -6.04 11.81 -22.23
C VAL A 140 -6.80 10.73 -21.48
N THR A 141 -6.18 10.10 -20.46
CA THR A 141 -6.81 9.07 -19.63
C THR A 141 -8.06 9.63 -18.96
N ARG A 142 -7.98 10.82 -18.37
CA ARG A 142 -9.11 11.51 -17.76
C ARG A 142 -10.27 11.72 -18.72
N VAL A 143 -10.00 12.23 -19.92
CA VAL A 143 -11.03 12.45 -20.95
C VAL A 143 -11.72 11.12 -21.31
N LEU A 144 -10.97 10.04 -21.51
CA LEU A 144 -11.52 8.73 -21.87
C LEU A 144 -12.50 8.18 -20.82
N PHE A 145 -12.26 8.44 -19.54
CA PHE A 145 -13.09 7.93 -18.46
C PHE A 145 -14.20 8.90 -18.06
N GLU A 146 -13.91 10.18 -17.88
CA GLU A 146 -14.88 11.17 -17.42
C GLU A 146 -15.87 11.57 -18.52
N ARG A 147 -15.44 11.57 -19.79
CA ARG A 147 -16.30 11.90 -20.95
C ARG A 147 -16.83 10.67 -21.66
N ARG A 148 -16.78 9.49 -21.03
CA ARG A 148 -17.20 8.22 -21.64
C ARG A 148 -18.61 8.26 -22.22
N ARG A 149 -19.58 8.87 -21.53
CA ARG A 149 -20.96 8.98 -22.02
C ARG A 149 -21.04 9.74 -23.35
N GLU A 150 -20.31 10.84 -23.46
CA GLU A 150 -20.23 11.64 -24.69
C GLU A 150 -19.52 10.87 -25.82
N LEU A 151 -18.48 10.10 -25.47
CA LEU A 151 -17.77 9.25 -26.42
C LEU A 151 -18.64 8.08 -26.92
N VAL A 152 -19.44 7.45 -26.05
CA VAL A 152 -20.37 6.37 -26.42
C VAL A 152 -21.39 6.83 -27.44
N ALA A 153 -21.87 8.07 -27.34
CA ALA A 153 -22.79 8.65 -28.32
C ALA A 153 -22.17 8.79 -29.72
N ARG A 154 -20.84 8.90 -29.82
CA ARG A 154 -20.11 8.94 -31.09
C ARG A 154 -19.66 7.56 -31.57
N THR A 155 -19.24 6.71 -30.64
CA THR A 155 -18.79 5.36 -30.91
C THR A 155 -19.16 4.43 -29.75
N PRO A 156 -20.06 3.45 -29.96
CA PRO A 156 -20.43 2.48 -28.92
C PRO A 156 -19.24 1.74 -28.31
N LEU A 157 -18.12 1.64 -29.05
CA LEU A 157 -16.88 1.02 -28.58
C LEU A 157 -16.29 1.72 -27.34
N ALA A 158 -16.58 3.00 -27.13
CA ALA A 158 -16.14 3.72 -25.94
C ALA A 158 -16.72 3.14 -24.65
N GLY A 159 -17.83 2.40 -24.72
CA GLY A 159 -18.42 1.69 -23.57
C GLY A 159 -17.51 0.61 -23.00
N PHE A 160 -16.64 0.03 -23.85
CA PHE A 160 -15.71 -1.03 -23.50
C PHE A 160 -14.35 -0.53 -22.96
N VAL A 161 -14.14 0.78 -22.85
CA VAL A 161 -12.91 1.32 -22.25
C VAL A 161 -12.85 0.89 -20.79
N SER A 162 -11.74 0.33 -20.35
CA SER A 162 -11.52 -0.08 -18.96
C SER A 162 -10.09 0.25 -18.55
N ALA A 163 -9.85 0.33 -17.24
CA ALA A 163 -8.48 0.41 -16.74
C ALA A 163 -7.78 -0.92 -17.05
N PRO A 164 -6.50 -0.90 -17.42
CA PRO A 164 -5.76 -2.15 -17.67
C PRO A 164 -5.66 -2.96 -16.37
N GLU A 165 -5.91 -4.26 -16.46
CA GLU A 165 -5.72 -5.16 -15.33
C GLU A 165 -4.22 -5.39 -15.08
N ARG A 166 -3.73 -5.00 -13.90
CA ARG A 166 -2.33 -5.18 -13.48
C ARG A 166 -1.91 -6.65 -13.42
N SER A 167 -2.86 -7.56 -13.21
CA SER A 167 -2.66 -9.02 -13.09
C SER A 167 -2.79 -9.79 -14.40
N ALA A 168 -3.34 -9.20 -15.47
CA ALA A 168 -3.71 -9.92 -16.70
C ALA A 168 -2.52 -10.21 -17.64
N GLY A 169 -1.28 -10.27 -17.12
CA GLY A 169 -0.12 -10.61 -17.93
C GLY A 169 0.20 -9.60 -19.04
N THR A 170 -0.26 -8.34 -18.91
CA THR A 170 0.14 -7.28 -19.83
C THR A 170 1.63 -7.02 -19.61
N LEU A 171 2.46 -7.46 -20.54
CA LEU A 171 3.93 -7.28 -20.50
C LEU A 171 4.37 -5.80 -20.58
N ILE A 172 3.43 -4.88 -20.83
CA ILE A 172 3.68 -3.46 -21.05
C ILE A 172 3.33 -2.68 -19.77
N PRO A 173 4.28 -1.91 -19.20
CA PRO A 173 4.02 -1.12 -18.01
C PRO A 173 3.01 0.00 -18.29
N ILE A 174 2.23 0.36 -17.27
CA ILE A 174 1.29 1.48 -17.33
C ILE A 174 2.09 2.80 -17.28
N HIS A 175 1.79 3.72 -18.19
CA HIS A 175 2.40 5.04 -18.21
C HIS A 175 2.09 5.83 -16.93
N GLU A 176 3.08 6.53 -16.36
CA GLU A 176 2.96 7.21 -15.06
C GLU A 176 1.74 8.16 -15.00
N GLY A 177 1.54 8.96 -16.06
CA GLY A 177 0.37 9.84 -16.17
C GLY A 177 -0.98 9.12 -16.08
N ALA A 178 -1.10 7.93 -16.69
CA ALA A 178 -2.31 7.12 -16.62
C ALA A 178 -2.46 6.46 -15.24
N ALA A 179 -1.37 5.95 -14.66
CA ALA A 179 -1.36 5.40 -13.31
C ALA A 179 -1.85 6.41 -12.26
N ARG A 180 -1.36 7.67 -12.33
CA ARG A 180 -1.84 8.77 -11.47
C ARG A 180 -3.35 9.02 -11.57
N TYR A 181 -3.96 8.73 -12.73
CA TYR A 181 -5.40 8.84 -12.89
C TYR A 181 -6.13 7.64 -12.28
N TYR A 182 -5.64 6.41 -12.52
CA TYR A 182 -6.25 5.19 -12.00
C TYR A 182 -6.17 5.10 -10.47
N ASP A 183 -5.07 5.58 -9.88
CA ASP A 183 -4.79 5.46 -8.45
C ASP A 183 -5.26 6.68 -7.65
N ARG A 184 -6.01 7.60 -8.29
CA ARG A 184 -6.43 8.88 -7.67
C ARG A 184 -7.31 8.71 -6.43
N ASP A 185 -8.04 7.60 -6.36
CA ASP A 185 -8.98 7.25 -5.30
C ASP A 185 -8.40 6.17 -4.36
N GLU A 186 -7.19 5.67 -4.63
CA GLU A 186 -6.50 4.73 -3.74
C GLU A 186 -6.02 5.49 -2.49
N PRO A 187 -6.27 4.96 -1.28
CA PRO A 187 -5.84 5.62 -0.06
C PRO A 187 -4.32 5.73 -0.05
N SER A 188 -3.82 6.92 0.28
CA SER A 188 -2.37 7.09 0.47
C SER A 188 -1.84 6.14 1.55
N PHE A 189 -0.53 5.83 1.53
CA PHE A 189 0.11 4.99 2.55
C PHE A 189 -0.30 5.35 3.99
N PHE A 190 -0.38 6.64 4.31
CA PHE A 190 -0.78 7.11 5.64
C PHE A 190 -2.26 6.90 5.95
N GLN A 191 -3.14 6.97 4.94
CA GLN A 191 -4.56 6.68 5.12
C GLN A 191 -4.79 5.17 5.32
N GLU A 192 -4.11 4.34 4.54
CA GLU A 192 -4.17 2.88 4.70
C GLU A 192 -3.58 2.43 6.05
N ASN A 193 -2.50 3.07 6.49
CA ASN A 193 -1.79 2.73 7.72
C ASN A 193 -2.13 3.64 8.92
N ALA A 194 -3.23 4.39 8.87
CA ALA A 194 -3.59 5.34 9.94
C ALA A 194 -3.79 4.63 11.29
N GLU A 195 -4.51 3.51 11.30
CA GLU A 195 -4.77 2.71 12.51
C GLU A 195 -3.49 2.14 13.14
N PRO A 196 -2.61 1.42 12.42
CA PRO A 196 -1.37 0.90 13.00
C PRO A 196 -0.42 2.02 13.46
N ILE A 197 -0.38 3.16 12.76
CA ILE A 197 0.42 4.32 13.17
C ILE A 197 -0.11 4.90 14.49
N ALA A 198 -1.43 5.09 14.60
CA ALA A 198 -2.06 5.60 15.81
C ALA A 198 -1.84 4.66 17.01
N LEU A 199 -1.90 3.35 16.79
CA LEU A 199 -1.57 2.35 17.80
C LEU A 199 -0.11 2.45 18.23
N ALA A 200 0.84 2.53 17.29
CA ALA A 200 2.25 2.66 17.60
C ALA A 200 2.54 3.92 18.43
N LEU A 201 1.95 5.07 18.06
CA LEU A 201 2.06 6.31 18.83
C LEU A 201 1.48 6.17 20.23
N SER A 202 0.32 5.53 20.37
CA SER A 202 -0.34 5.31 21.67
C SER A 202 0.51 4.43 22.58
N VAL A 203 1.10 3.36 22.04
CA VAL A 203 2.04 2.51 22.77
C VAL A 203 3.27 3.30 23.21
N LEU A 204 3.80 4.17 22.34
CA LEU A 204 4.97 5.00 22.64
C LEU A 204 4.67 6.00 23.78
N VAL A 205 3.49 6.60 23.80
CA VAL A 205 3.04 7.49 24.90
C VAL A 205 2.87 6.71 26.20
N LEU A 206 2.27 5.52 26.16
CA LEU A 206 2.10 4.66 27.34
C LEU A 206 3.44 4.21 27.92
N LEU A 207 4.37 3.77 27.07
CA LEU A 207 5.72 3.39 27.48
C LEU A 207 6.49 4.59 28.05
N GLY A 208 6.44 5.75 27.38
CA GLY A 208 7.05 6.98 27.86
C GLY A 208 6.52 7.41 29.23
N SER A 209 5.21 7.33 29.43
CA SER A 209 4.57 7.60 30.73
C SER A 209 5.04 6.60 31.80
N GLY A 210 5.17 5.32 31.45
CA GLY A 210 5.72 4.29 32.33
C GLY A 210 7.17 4.56 32.74
N VAL A 211 8.02 4.96 31.79
CA VAL A 211 9.43 5.32 32.04
C VAL A 211 9.51 6.54 32.97
N LEU A 212 8.76 7.61 32.68
CA LEU A 212 8.72 8.81 33.52
C LEU A 212 8.27 8.49 34.95
N ARG A 213 7.26 7.63 35.12
CA ARG A 213 6.79 7.16 36.43
C ARG A 213 7.89 6.40 37.19
N LEU A 214 8.62 5.50 36.51
CA LEU A 214 9.72 4.75 37.12
C LEU A 214 10.87 5.67 37.55
N VAL A 215 11.24 6.64 36.71
CA VAL A 215 12.26 7.64 37.05
C VAL A 215 11.81 8.47 38.26
N SER A 216 10.57 8.98 38.25
CA SER A 216 10.00 9.75 39.36
C SER A 216 9.98 8.95 40.68
N GLN A 217 9.54 7.69 40.65
CA GLN A 217 9.56 6.82 41.83
C GLN A 217 10.98 6.56 42.37
N ARG A 218 11.97 6.40 41.49
CA ARG A 218 13.37 6.23 41.91
C ARG A 218 13.93 7.48 42.58
N ARG A 219 13.63 8.67 42.05
CA ARG A 219 14.02 9.95 42.67
C ARG A 219 13.40 10.11 44.06
N ARG A 220 12.09 9.83 44.20
CA ARG A 220 11.39 9.91 45.50
C ARG A 220 11.97 8.95 46.55
N ARG A 221 12.18 7.67 46.20
CA ARG A 221 12.78 6.68 47.11
C ARG A 221 14.20 7.05 47.57
N ARG A 222 14.93 7.84 46.77
CA ARG A 222 16.28 8.30 47.11
C ARG A 222 16.22 9.39 48.18
N VAL A 223 15.32 10.36 48.03
CA VAL A 223 15.04 11.38 49.07
C VAL A 223 14.57 10.75 50.37
N ASP A 224 13.64 9.78 50.30
CA ASP A 224 13.14 9.08 51.49
C ASP A 224 14.27 8.36 52.26
N ARG A 225 15.27 7.81 51.55
CA ARG A 225 16.46 7.20 52.18
C ARG A 225 17.28 8.22 52.94
N TYR A 226 17.53 9.40 52.37
CA TYR A 226 18.27 10.47 53.05
C TYR A 226 17.54 10.98 54.29
N ASN A 227 16.22 11.20 54.19
CA ASN A 227 15.40 11.60 55.33
C ASN A 227 15.47 10.57 56.46
N ASN A 228 15.34 9.28 56.14
CA ASN A 228 15.44 8.22 57.15
C ASN A 228 16.83 8.16 57.79
N GLN A 229 17.92 8.38 57.04
CA GLN A 229 19.28 8.43 57.59
C GLN A 229 19.44 9.60 58.57
N VAL A 230 18.94 10.79 58.21
CA VAL A 230 18.97 11.97 59.09
C VAL A 230 18.12 11.74 60.34
N LEU A 231 16.93 11.14 60.22
CA LEU A 231 16.08 10.80 61.36
C LEU A 231 16.71 9.73 62.28
N MET A 232 17.45 8.76 61.73
CA MET A 232 18.20 7.80 62.53
C MET A 232 19.33 8.48 63.31
N LEU A 233 20.07 9.41 62.69
CA LEU A 233 21.09 10.19 63.38
C LEU A 233 20.49 10.98 64.55
N TYR A 234 19.30 11.54 64.41
CA TYR A 234 18.58 12.17 65.52
C TYR A 234 18.28 11.20 66.67
N ALA A 235 17.78 10.01 66.35
CA ALA A 235 17.48 8.98 67.34
C ALA A 235 18.73 8.49 68.10
N GLU A 236 19.86 8.38 67.39
CA GLU A 236 21.16 8.03 67.97
C GLU A 236 21.73 9.19 68.81
N ALA A 237 21.60 10.43 68.35
CA ALA A 237 22.07 11.63 69.05
C ALA A 237 21.42 11.83 70.40
N ARG A 238 20.12 11.55 70.49
CA ARG A 238 19.38 11.63 71.74
C ARG A 238 19.87 10.63 72.79
N ARG A 239 20.48 9.51 72.37
CA ARG A 239 21.01 8.46 73.25
C ARG A 239 22.50 8.62 73.55
N ALA A 240 23.19 9.52 72.84
CA ALA A 240 24.60 9.78 73.04
C ALA A 240 24.85 10.34 74.45
N SER A 241 25.89 9.82 75.08
CA SER A 241 26.31 10.18 76.44
C SER A 241 27.69 10.82 76.46
N GLU A 242 28.47 10.68 75.38
CA GLU A 242 29.81 11.26 75.26
C GLU A 242 29.89 12.32 74.15
N PRO A 243 30.65 13.42 74.36
CA PRO A 243 30.86 14.45 73.33
C PRO A 243 31.50 13.93 72.04
N ALA A 244 32.32 12.88 72.12
CA ALA A 244 32.96 12.27 70.96
C ALA A 244 31.95 11.57 70.02
N GLU A 245 30.87 11.00 70.57
CA GLU A 245 29.79 10.36 69.79
C GLU A 245 29.00 11.40 68.99
N LEU A 246 28.75 12.58 69.56
CA LEU A 246 28.07 13.68 68.89
C LEU A 246 28.92 14.30 67.76
N ALA A 247 30.25 14.37 67.94
CA ALA A 247 31.16 14.83 66.89
C ALA A 247 31.11 13.90 65.67
N LEU A 248 31.13 12.58 65.88
CA LEU A 248 31.01 11.57 64.82
C LEU A 248 29.66 11.67 64.09
N GLN A 249 28.57 11.92 64.82
CA GLN A 249 27.24 12.11 64.23
C GLN A 249 27.13 13.39 63.41
N ARG A 250 27.80 14.47 63.83
CA ARG A 250 27.86 15.72 63.05
C ARG A 250 28.60 15.54 61.73
N ASP A 251 29.70 14.79 61.74
CA ASP A 251 30.44 14.50 60.51
C ASP A 251 29.64 13.59 59.56
N ARG A 252 28.92 12.60 60.11
CA ARG A 252 27.98 11.77 59.33
C ARG A 252 26.83 12.59 58.76
N LEU A 253 26.30 13.53 59.53
CA LEU A 253 25.30 14.48 59.07
C LEU A 253 25.90 15.20 57.86
N MET A 254 27.00 15.96 58.00
CA MET A 254 27.65 16.72 56.91
C MET A 254 27.91 15.90 55.63
N ASN A 255 28.33 14.64 55.77
CA ASN A 255 28.49 13.74 54.64
C ASN A 255 27.18 13.45 53.89
N ILE A 256 26.06 13.28 54.60
CA ILE A 256 24.74 13.09 53.98
C ILE A 256 24.33 14.35 53.20
N LEU A 257 24.54 15.56 53.75
CA LEU A 257 24.25 16.80 53.01
C LEU A 257 25.07 16.90 51.72
N GLY A 258 26.37 16.58 51.76
CA GLY A 258 27.20 16.53 50.56
C GLY A 258 26.62 15.59 49.50
N GLN A 259 26.24 14.37 49.89
CA GLN A 259 25.61 13.39 48.99
C GLN A 259 24.28 13.87 48.41
N VAL A 260 23.45 14.57 49.19
CA VAL A 260 22.16 15.09 48.72
C VAL A 260 22.35 16.26 47.75
N VAL A 261 23.33 17.13 47.99
CA VAL A 261 23.67 18.25 47.10
C VAL A 261 24.17 17.71 45.76
N ASP A 262 25.11 16.76 45.76
CA ASP A 262 25.60 16.12 44.54
C ASP A 262 24.46 15.46 43.74
N ASP A 263 23.60 14.69 44.41
CA ASP A 263 22.46 14.03 43.75
C ASP A 263 21.38 15.02 43.28
N ALA A 264 21.28 16.21 43.87
CA ALA A 264 20.39 17.27 43.41
C ALA A 264 20.94 17.97 42.16
N GLU A 265 22.24 18.28 42.13
CA GLU A 265 22.92 18.84 40.95
C GLU A 265 22.84 17.88 39.74
N GLU A 266 22.92 16.58 39.97
CA GLU A 266 22.77 15.55 38.94
C GLU A 266 21.30 15.26 38.56
N GLY A 267 20.33 16.00 39.13
CA GLY A 267 18.90 15.84 38.85
C GLY A 267 18.31 14.50 39.30
N ARG A 268 18.97 13.82 40.25
CA ARG A 268 18.49 12.56 40.86
C ARG A 268 17.60 12.79 42.07
N VAL A 269 17.58 14.01 42.60
CA VAL A 269 16.67 14.52 43.61
C VAL A 269 15.80 15.61 42.98
N THR A 270 14.52 15.68 43.37
CA THR A 270 13.61 16.75 42.94
C THR A 270 13.74 17.96 43.85
N ASP A 271 13.48 19.16 43.36
CA ASP A 271 13.52 20.40 44.17
C ASP A 271 12.63 20.32 45.42
N GLU A 272 11.43 19.77 45.28
CA GLU A 272 10.53 19.50 46.40
C GLU A 272 11.13 18.51 47.41
N GLY A 273 11.79 17.46 46.91
CA GLY A 273 12.45 16.47 47.75
C GLY A 273 13.65 17.04 48.51
N PHE A 274 14.43 17.90 47.85
CA PHE A 274 15.52 18.65 48.47
C PHE A 274 15.00 19.61 49.55
N HIS A 275 13.89 20.31 49.28
CA HIS A 275 13.26 21.19 50.27
C HIS A 275 12.83 20.42 51.52
N VAL A 276 12.12 19.29 51.37
CA VAL A 276 11.72 18.43 52.49
C VAL A 276 12.95 17.95 53.29
N PHE A 277 13.99 17.48 52.60
CA PHE A 277 15.24 17.08 53.23
C PHE A 277 15.88 18.21 54.02
N SER A 278 15.92 19.43 53.47
CA SER A 278 16.53 20.59 54.12
C SER A 278 15.85 20.95 55.46
N VAL A 279 14.53 20.77 55.54
CA VAL A 279 13.74 20.98 56.77
C VAL A 279 14.09 19.90 57.80
N THR A 280 14.09 18.62 57.39
CA THR A 280 14.46 17.50 58.28
C THR A 280 15.90 17.67 58.78
N TRP A 281 16.82 18.02 57.89
CA TRP A 281 18.21 18.32 58.21
C TRP A 281 18.36 19.41 59.26
N ARG A 282 17.69 20.56 59.06
CA ARG A 282 17.78 21.69 59.99
C ARG A 282 17.32 21.29 61.38
N ALA A 283 16.19 20.59 61.49
CA ALA A 283 15.66 20.12 62.77
C ALA A 283 16.65 19.17 63.49
N VAL A 284 17.31 18.28 62.76
CA VAL A 284 18.29 17.34 63.35
C VAL A 284 19.61 18.03 63.71
N SER A 285 20.08 18.95 62.87
CA SER A 285 21.27 19.76 63.15
C SER A 285 21.11 20.63 64.38
N GLU A 286 19.93 21.23 64.57
CA GLU A 286 19.59 22.04 65.74
C GLU A 286 19.57 21.19 67.02
N ALA A 287 18.89 20.04 66.98
CA ALA A 287 18.86 19.11 68.11
C ALA A 287 20.23 18.56 68.50
N LEU A 288 21.10 18.30 67.53
CA LEU A 288 22.50 17.90 67.78
C LEU A 288 23.29 19.02 68.45
N HIS A 289 23.08 20.27 68.03
CA HIS A 289 23.72 21.44 68.63
C HIS A 289 23.29 21.62 70.09
N GLU A 290 21.98 21.57 70.36
CA GLU A 290 21.43 21.63 71.73
C GLU A 290 22.00 20.53 72.62
N ARG A 291 22.00 19.28 72.15
CA ARG A 291 22.52 18.14 72.92
C ARG A 291 24.02 18.24 73.19
N SER A 292 24.79 18.80 72.26
CA SER A 292 26.22 19.07 72.46
C SER A 292 26.47 20.13 73.53
N ALA A 293 25.63 21.16 73.59
CA ALA A 293 25.69 22.21 74.60
C ALA A 293 25.32 21.67 76.00
N GLU A 294 24.33 20.77 76.09
CA GLU A 294 23.97 20.09 77.34
C GLU A 294 25.11 19.21 77.89
N LEU A 295 25.78 18.44 77.04
CA LEU A 295 26.89 17.57 77.48
C LEU A 295 28.17 18.38 77.77
N GLY A 296 28.42 19.47 77.05
CA GLY A 296 29.53 20.39 77.31
C GLY A 296 29.41 21.10 78.66
N SER A 297 28.19 21.52 79.05
CA SER A 297 27.97 22.16 80.36
C SER A 297 28.12 21.19 81.54
N ARG A 298 27.82 19.90 81.36
CA ARG A 298 28.02 18.85 82.38
C ARG A 298 29.49 18.50 82.64
N VAL A 299 30.35 18.59 81.63
CA VAL A 299 31.79 18.32 81.78
C VAL A 299 32.50 19.45 82.53
N VAL A 300 32.08 20.70 82.33
CA VAL A 300 32.65 21.87 83.02
C VAL A 300 32.24 21.93 84.51
N GLY A 301 31.06 21.41 84.86
CA GLY A 301 30.59 21.38 86.26
C GLY A 301 31.20 20.28 87.13
N ALA A 302 31.86 19.26 86.55
CA ALA A 302 32.47 18.15 87.30
C ALA A 302 33.97 18.36 87.59
N SER A 303 34.57 19.45 87.09
CA SER A 303 35.97 19.81 87.33
C SER A 303 36.17 20.85 88.44
N ASP A 304 35.08 21.32 89.07
CA ASP A 304 35.08 22.34 90.13
C ASP A 304 34.64 21.80 91.52
N ASP A 305 34.53 20.47 91.67
CA ASP A 305 34.40 19.76 92.97
C ASP A 305 35.66 18.92 93.23
#